data_AF-A0A7L2QM63-F1
#
_entry.id   AF-A0A7L2QM63-F1
#
_cell.length_a   1.000
_cell.length_b   1.000
_cell.length_c   1.000
_cell.angle_alpha   90.00
_cell.angle_beta   90.00
_cell.angle_gamma   90.00
#
_symmetry.space_group_name_H-M   'P 1'
#
loop_
_entity.id
_entity.type
_entity.pdbx_description
1 polymer ?
#
loop_
_entity_poly.entity_id
_entity_poly.type
_entity_poly.pdbx_seq_one_letter_code
_entity_poly.pdbx_strand_id
1 'polypeptide(L)'
;LLVSSMVGKDRIIFATKEDHETPSSAELVADDPDDPYEEQGLILPNGDINWNCPCLGGMASGPCGEQFKSAFSCFHYSTEEIKGSDCVDQFRAMQECMQK
;
A
#
# COMPACT_ATOMS: atom_id res chain seq x y z
N LEU A 1 -20.35 -12.12 -17.97
CA LEU A 1 -20.35 -13.36 -17.14
C LEU A 1 -18.91 -13.85 -17.14
N LEU A 2 -18.17 -13.60 -16.06
CA LEU A 2 -16.72 -13.84 -16.02
C LEU A 2 -16.43 -15.34 -16.13
N VAL A 3 -15.72 -15.75 -17.18
CA VAL A 3 -15.28 -17.13 -17.34
C VAL A 3 -14.00 -17.29 -16.52
N SER A 4 -14.00 -18.18 -15.53
CA SER A 4 -12.83 -18.44 -14.69
C SER A 4 -12.29 -19.85 -14.89
N SER A 5 -10.97 -19.94 -15.04
CA SER A 5 -10.21 -21.19 -15.19
C SER A 5 -9.11 -21.26 -14.13
N MET A 6 -8.85 -22.45 -13.60
CA MET A 6 -7.74 -22.69 -12.65
C MET A 6 -6.55 -23.31 -13.37
N VAL A 7 -5.36 -22.72 -13.21
CA VAL A 7 -4.10 -23.29 -13.69
C VAL A 7 -3.13 -23.31 -12.51
N GLY A 8 -2.94 -24.48 -11.90
CA GLY A 8 -2.16 -24.59 -10.67
C GLY A 8 -2.84 -23.88 -9.50
N LYS A 9 -2.13 -22.95 -8.85
CA LYS A 9 -2.67 -22.08 -7.78
C LYS A 9 -3.34 -20.82 -8.34
N ASP A 10 -3.14 -20.52 -9.61
CA ASP A 10 -3.59 -19.27 -10.21
C ASP A 10 -5.04 -19.39 -10.69
N ARG A 11 -5.85 -18.38 -10.37
CA ARG A 11 -7.20 -18.21 -10.90
C ARG A 11 -7.16 -17.21 -12.05
N ILE A 12 -7.36 -17.70 -13.27
CA ILE A 12 -7.42 -16.88 -14.48
C ILE A 12 -8.87 -16.45 -14.69
N ILE A 13 -9.10 -15.15 -14.86
CA ILE A 13 -10.42 -14.57 -15.12
C ILE A 13 -10.39 -13.91 -16.50
N PHE A 14 -11.22 -14.39 -17.43
CA PHE A 14 -11.39 -13.79 -18.74
C PHE A 14 -12.53 -12.78 -18.69
N ALA A 15 -12.17 -11.49 -18.77
CA ALA A 15 -13.12 -10.39 -18.86
C ALA A 15 -13.34 -10.00 -20.33
N THR A 16 -14.60 -9.91 -20.75
CA THR A 16 -14.93 -9.29 -22.04
C THR A 16 -14.91 -7.77 -21.92
N LYS A 17 -14.90 -7.07 -23.07
CA LYS A 17 -14.96 -5.60 -23.09
C LYS A 17 -16.18 -5.07 -22.32
N GLU A 18 -17.32 -5.73 -22.49
CA GLU A 18 -18.60 -5.37 -21.87
C GLU A 18 -18.57 -5.61 -20.34
N ASP A 19 -17.89 -6.66 -19.88
CA ASP A 19 -17.68 -6.90 -18.44
C ASP A 19 -16.75 -5.84 -17.79
N HIS A 20 -15.87 -5.19 -18.57
CA HIS A 20 -14.97 -4.12 -18.10
C HIS A 20 -15.59 -2.71 -18.17
N GLU A 21 -16.71 -2.56 -18.88
CA GLU A 21 -17.42 -1.27 -19.01
C GLU A 21 -18.26 -0.94 -17.76
N THR A 22 -18.46 -1.91 -16.86
CA THR A 22 -19.13 -1.72 -15.56
C THR A 22 -18.15 -1.88 -14.40
N PRO A 23 -18.31 -1.14 -13.28
CA PRO A 23 -17.50 -1.34 -12.09
C PRO A 23 -17.53 -2.81 -11.63
N SER A 24 -16.37 -3.34 -11.24
CA SER A 24 -16.25 -4.73 -10.80
C SER A 24 -17.17 -5.00 -9.61
N SER A 25 -17.97 -6.06 -9.70
CA SER A 25 -18.73 -6.60 -8.56
C SER A 25 -17.91 -7.55 -7.70
N ALA A 26 -16.59 -7.66 -7.95
CA ALA A 26 -15.72 -8.48 -7.13
C ALA A 26 -15.60 -7.88 -5.73
N GLU A 27 -16.07 -8.60 -4.72
CA GLU A 27 -15.76 -8.31 -3.34
C GLU A 27 -14.30 -8.73 -3.10
N LEU A 28 -13.46 -7.77 -2.71
CA LEU A 28 -12.15 -8.09 -2.17
C LEU A 28 -12.41 -8.79 -0.84
N VAL A 29 -12.15 -10.09 -0.79
CA VAL A 29 -12.10 -10.83 0.48
C VAL A 29 -10.89 -10.28 1.21
N ALA A 30 -11.10 -9.27 2.05
CA ALA A 30 -10.22 -9.00 3.18
C ALA A 30 -10.52 -10.10 4.21
N ASP A 31 -9.49 -10.61 4.88
CA ASP A 31 -9.56 -11.77 5.78
C ASP A 31 -9.50 -13.12 5.04
N ASP A 32 -8.35 -13.39 4.42
CA ASP A 32 -7.88 -14.78 4.31
C ASP A 32 -7.11 -15.10 5.60
N PRO A 33 -7.72 -15.82 6.56
CA PRO A 33 -7.10 -16.08 7.86
C PRO A 33 -5.80 -16.91 7.79
N ASP A 34 -5.49 -17.48 6.62
CA ASP A 34 -4.25 -18.19 6.34
C ASP A 34 -3.23 -17.34 5.55
N ASP A 35 -3.50 -16.05 5.28
CA ASP A 35 -2.55 -15.15 4.63
C ASP A 35 -1.43 -14.75 5.61
N PRO A 36 -0.19 -15.24 5.42
CA PRO A 36 0.92 -14.96 6.32
C PRO A 36 1.38 -13.50 6.28
N TYR A 37 0.87 -12.70 5.34
CA TYR A 37 1.12 -11.26 5.24
C TYR A 37 0.05 -10.43 5.94
N GLU A 38 -1.09 -11.02 6.32
CA GLU A 38 -2.15 -10.34 7.05
C GLU A 38 -1.71 -9.99 8.49
N GLU A 39 -0.92 -10.87 9.12
CA GLU A 39 -0.38 -10.63 10.47
C GLU A 39 0.63 -9.47 10.54
N GLN A 40 1.21 -9.03 9.42
CA GLN A 40 2.26 -8.00 9.40
C GLN A 40 1.97 -6.87 8.39
N GLY A 41 0.78 -6.28 8.54
CA GLY A 41 0.40 -5.05 7.84
C GLY A 41 1.38 -3.88 8.07
N LEU A 42 1.09 -2.78 7.38
CA LEU A 42 1.95 -1.58 7.40
C LEU A 42 2.04 -0.94 8.80
N ILE A 43 0.99 -1.10 9.61
CA ILE A 43 0.90 -0.57 10.97
C ILE A 43 0.83 -1.75 11.93
N LEU A 44 1.73 -1.76 12.91
CA LEU A 44 1.79 -2.76 13.97
C LEU A 44 0.63 -2.57 14.97
N PRO A 45 0.27 -3.60 15.75
CA PRO A 45 -0.80 -3.49 16.75
C PRO A 45 -0.57 -2.39 17.81
N ASN A 46 0.67 -1.97 18.03
CA ASN A 46 1.02 -0.87 18.95
C ASN A 46 0.90 0.53 18.32
N GLY A 47 0.54 0.62 17.03
CA GLY A 47 0.41 1.87 16.28
C GLY A 47 1.67 2.33 15.54
N ASP A 48 2.81 1.64 15.74
CA ASP A 48 4.06 1.95 15.06
C ASP A 48 4.05 1.47 13.60
N ILE A 49 4.83 2.14 12.76
CA ILE A 49 5.00 1.77 11.35
C ILE A 49 5.96 0.57 11.24
N ASN A 50 5.50 -0.48 10.56
CA ASN A 50 6.33 -1.63 10.20
C ASN A 50 7.21 -1.30 8.99
N TRP A 51 8.41 -0.77 9.23
CA TRP A 51 9.37 -0.42 8.16
C TRP A 51 9.87 -1.60 7.33
N ASN A 52 9.64 -2.85 7.77
CA ASN A 52 10.01 -4.06 7.07
C ASN A 52 8.87 -4.61 6.20
N CYS A 53 7.69 -3.98 6.23
CA CYS A 53 6.53 -4.41 5.45
C CYS A 53 6.87 -4.35 3.94
N PRO A 54 6.78 -5.46 3.20
CA PRO A 54 7.08 -5.49 1.76
C PRO A 54 6.27 -4.47 0.95
N CYS A 55 5.09 -4.07 1.44
CA CYS A 55 4.21 -3.05 0.85
C CYS A 55 4.88 -1.67 0.71
N LEU A 56 5.90 -1.35 1.53
CA LEU A 56 6.66 -0.11 1.43
C LEU A 56 7.63 -0.07 0.24
N GLY A 57 7.73 -1.18 -0.51
CA GLY A 57 8.53 -1.22 -1.74
C GLY A 57 10.01 -0.91 -1.53
N GLY A 58 10.54 -1.14 -0.32
CA GLY A 58 11.93 -0.83 0.03
C GLY A 58 12.26 0.67 0.12
N MET A 59 11.29 1.57 0.01
CA MET A 59 11.52 3.02 0.06
C MET A 59 12.17 3.45 1.38
N ALA A 60 11.82 2.79 2.49
CA ALA A 60 12.39 3.03 3.81
C ALA A 60 13.85 2.56 3.98
N SER A 61 14.36 1.74 3.05
CA SER A 61 15.71 1.17 3.09
C SER A 61 16.62 1.71 1.96
N GLY A 62 16.11 2.61 1.12
CA GLY A 62 16.87 3.23 0.03
C GLY A 62 17.77 4.40 0.47
N PRO A 63 18.51 5.01 -0.47
CA PRO A 63 19.39 6.15 -0.20
C PRO A 63 18.66 7.38 0.38
N CYS A 64 17.36 7.49 0.12
CA CYS A 64 16.46 8.52 0.66
C CYS A 64 15.53 7.98 1.76
N GLY A 65 15.87 6.84 2.36
CA GLY A 65 15.00 6.14 3.31
C GLY A 65 14.69 6.96 4.56
N GLU A 66 15.62 7.80 5.02
CA GLU A 66 15.39 8.65 6.19
C GLU A 66 14.39 9.77 5.91
N GLN A 67 14.45 10.39 4.73
CA GLN A 67 13.46 11.39 4.32
C GLN A 67 12.09 10.73 4.11
N PHE A 68 12.06 9.53 3.53
CA PHE A 68 10.82 8.76 3.39
C PHE A 68 10.21 8.43 4.75
N LYS A 69 10.99 7.89 5.69
CA LYS A 69 10.51 7.57 7.04
C LYS A 69 9.97 8.82 7.73
N SER A 70 10.67 9.95 7.62
CA SER A 70 10.24 11.22 8.21
C SER A 70 8.89 11.69 7.65
N ALA A 71 8.75 11.74 6.32
CA ALA A 71 7.52 12.16 5.66
C ALA A 71 6.36 11.22 5.96
N PHE A 72 6.58 9.91 5.88
CA PHE A 72 5.55 8.90 6.12
C PHE A 72 5.13 8.84 7.58
N SER A 73 6.08 8.99 8.53
CA SER A 73 5.76 9.09 9.96
C SER A 73 4.92 10.33 10.27
N CYS A 74 5.30 11.48 9.69
CA CYS A 74 4.53 12.70 9.85
C CYS A 74 3.09 12.51 9.33
N PHE A 75 2.93 11.96 8.11
CA PHE A 75 1.62 11.70 7.53
C PHE A 75 0.76 10.77 8.40
N HIS A 76 1.33 9.67 8.88
CA HIS A 76 0.62 8.68 9.70
C HIS A 76 0.13 9.29 11.02
N TYR A 77 1.00 10.04 11.69
CA TYR A 77 0.71 10.64 13.00
C TYR A 77 0.02 12.01 12.94
N SER A 78 -0.08 12.63 11.76
CA SER A 78 -0.78 13.91 11.55
C SER A 78 -2.21 13.83 12.08
N THR A 79 -2.64 14.81 12.86
CA THR A 79 -4.01 14.89 13.39
C THR A 79 -4.89 15.87 12.62
N GLU A 80 -4.38 16.43 11.53
CA GLU A 80 -5.11 17.38 10.69
C GLU A 80 -6.26 16.70 9.93
N GLU A 81 -7.31 17.48 9.64
CA GLU A 81 -8.46 17.01 8.86
C GLU A 81 -8.02 16.48 7.49
N ILE A 82 -7.10 17.20 6.85
CA ILE A 82 -6.37 16.74 5.69
C ILE A 82 -5.05 16.17 6.19
N LYS A 83 -5.00 14.85 6.36
CA LYS A 83 -3.81 14.12 6.78
C LYS A 83 -2.57 14.54 6.00
N GLY A 84 -1.52 14.93 6.71
CA GLY A 84 -0.23 15.33 6.15
C GLY A 84 -0.18 16.73 5.55
N SER A 85 -1.23 17.55 5.71
CA SER A 85 -1.18 18.97 5.36
C SER A 85 -0.12 19.74 6.15
N ASP A 86 0.21 19.28 7.35
CA ASP A 86 1.29 19.74 8.22
C ASP A 86 2.68 19.15 7.87
N CYS A 87 2.74 18.21 6.92
CA CYS A 87 3.93 17.43 6.60
C CYS A 87 4.59 17.80 5.27
N VAL A 88 4.16 18.91 4.65
CA VAL A 88 4.58 19.33 3.31
C VAL A 88 6.10 19.46 3.18
N ASP A 89 6.76 19.98 4.22
CA ASP A 89 8.21 20.18 4.21
C ASP A 89 8.98 18.85 4.22
N GLN A 90 8.50 17.85 4.95
CA GLN A 90 9.08 16.50 4.99
C GLN A 90 8.93 15.81 3.62
N PHE A 91 7.75 15.93 2.99
CA PHE A 91 7.54 15.41 1.64
C PHE A 91 8.40 16.12 0.59
N ARG A 92 8.58 17.44 0.72
CA ARG A 92 9.50 18.19 -0.15
C ARG A 92 10.94 17.71 0.03
N ALA A 93 11.43 17.54 1.26
CA ALA A 93 12.77 17.04 1.52
C ALA A 93 12.99 15.63 0.95
N MET A 94 11.98 14.76 1.03
CA MET A 94 12.00 13.45 0.39
C MET A 94 12.11 13.55 -1.13
N GLN A 95 11.28 14.41 -1.75
CA GLN A 95 11.33 14.64 -3.19
C GLN A 95 12.70 15.18 -3.64
N GLU A 96 13.24 16.17 -2.93
CA GLU A 96 14.56 16.74 -3.23
C GLU A 96 15.69 15.71 -3.10
N CYS A 97 15.56 14.73 -2.21
CA CYS A 97 16.50 13.62 -2.13
C CYS A 97 16.39 12.71 -3.37
N MET A 98 15.17 12.33 -3.76
CA MET A 98 14.93 11.40 -4.87
C MET A 98 15.25 12.00 -6.26
N GLN A 99 15.33 13.33 -6.36
CA GLN A 99 15.68 14.04 -7.60
C GLN A 99 17.18 14.16 -7.85
N LYS A 100 18.03 13.73 -6.91
CA LYS A 100 19.49 13.71 -7.04
C LYS A 100 19.95 12.38 -7.63
#